data_AF-A0A0F9AVT5-F1
#
_entry.id   AF-A0A0F9AVT5-F1
#
_cell.length_a   1.000
_cell.length_b   1.000
_cell.length_c   1.000
_cell.angle_alpha   90.00
_cell.angle_beta   90.00
_cell.angle_gamma   90.00
#
_symmetry.space_group_name_H-M   'P 1'
#
loop_
_entity.id
_entity.type
_entity.pdbx_description
1 polymer ?
#
loop_
_entity_poly.entity_id
_entity_poly.type
_entity_poly.pdbx_seq_one_letter_code
_entity_poly.pdbx_strand_id
1 'polypeptide(L)'
;KVGERRVIQGPTSVVLEYDEYLEGMTLSRGRPKDSDNTLSTVYLRTMSNAVTDTIRVSTNDLVDLVIDLKYLVRFGGDDSTWFNVDNYVQYMCDHMRSLIGNQVRQDDIQNFYSNAVERLRDIVLGTKVEGESRANKHFEENGMEIYDLEVISIKFVDRDIEYLLSESRQDELKNTIELENEQRRLVLITGQEETRRAIEGQKDKTAEIISEITIRSSARDAAEQMVRVDAQHAESLKREEGLLITEQEASKRRALLLGDDKKRQDQEEKFARAELVRIIEKLVAEATADETRMKAVQPALIGALQSMAMTGTLEQMAEHLAPLSIVRGESLSGTLSTMLKGTPMEKLLENIEKVGPSQFLGPRTEDVDDEGAA
;
A
#
# COMPACT_ATOMS: atom_id res chain seq x y z
N LYS A 1 46.13 -16.66 -109.73
CA LYS A 1 46.52 -15.80 -108.59
C LYS A 1 45.85 -16.37 -107.34
N VAL A 2 46.35 -16.06 -106.13
CA VAL A 2 45.46 -16.10 -104.95
C VAL A 2 44.47 -14.95 -105.13
N GLY A 3 43.18 -15.16 -104.82
CA GLY A 3 42.18 -14.10 -104.88
C GLY A 3 42.38 -13.09 -103.76
N GLU A 4 42.23 -11.81 -104.05
CA GLU A 4 42.35 -10.74 -103.06
C GLU A 4 40.97 -10.50 -102.42
N ARG A 5 40.81 -10.89 -101.14
CA ARG A 5 39.57 -10.67 -100.38
C ARG A 5 39.58 -9.22 -99.89
N ARG A 6 38.56 -8.43 -100.24
CA ARG A 6 38.34 -7.10 -99.68
C ARG A 6 36.98 -7.02 -98.99
N VAL A 7 36.97 -6.51 -97.76
CA VAL A 7 35.74 -6.17 -97.02
C VAL A 7 35.48 -4.67 -97.18
N ILE A 8 34.20 -4.28 -97.25
CA ILE A 8 33.81 -2.89 -97.47
C ILE A 8 32.79 -2.51 -96.38
N GLN A 9 33.22 -1.61 -95.50
CA GLN A 9 32.44 -1.20 -94.33
C GLN A 9 31.59 0.06 -94.62
N GLY A 10 30.40 0.14 -94.04
CA GLY A 10 29.54 1.33 -94.06
C GLY A 10 28.57 1.41 -95.25
N PRO A 11 27.76 2.48 -95.32
CA PRO A 11 26.72 2.67 -96.32
C PRO A 11 27.31 3.14 -97.68
N THR A 12 28.02 2.23 -98.35
CA THR A 12 28.75 2.49 -99.59
C THR A 12 28.22 1.63 -100.73
N SER A 13 28.00 2.22 -101.91
CA SER A 13 27.69 1.46 -103.13
C SER A 13 28.97 0.95 -103.78
N VAL A 14 28.99 -0.33 -104.15
CA VAL A 14 30.16 -1.01 -104.74
C VAL A 14 29.80 -1.50 -106.13
N VAL A 15 30.71 -1.33 -107.08
CA VAL A 15 30.65 -1.97 -108.41
C VAL A 15 31.76 -3.02 -108.43
N LEU A 16 31.42 -4.24 -108.82
CA LEU A 16 32.34 -5.37 -108.92
C LEU A 16 33.13 -5.29 -110.24
N GLU A 17 34.41 -5.64 -110.19
CA GLU A 17 35.20 -5.92 -111.40
C GLU A 17 34.84 -7.28 -112.01
N TYR A 18 35.34 -7.57 -113.22
CA TYR A 18 34.90 -8.72 -114.03
C TYR A 18 35.20 -10.09 -113.41
N ASP A 19 36.23 -10.19 -112.58
CA ASP A 19 36.61 -11.40 -111.83
C ASP A 19 36.31 -11.34 -110.32
N GLU A 20 35.53 -10.34 -109.88
CA GLU A 20 35.03 -10.26 -108.50
C GLU A 20 33.65 -10.92 -108.31
N TYR A 21 33.49 -11.58 -107.17
CA TYR A 21 32.27 -12.27 -106.77
C TYR A 21 31.95 -11.94 -105.32
N LEU A 22 30.66 -11.83 -104.98
CA LEU A 22 30.22 -11.60 -103.61
C LEU A 22 30.30 -12.91 -102.83
N GLU A 23 30.98 -12.87 -101.68
CA GLU A 23 31.03 -13.99 -100.75
C GLU A 23 29.69 -14.08 -99.98
N GLY A 24 28.97 -15.19 -100.18
CA GLY A 24 27.67 -15.44 -99.55
C GLY A 24 27.83 -16.18 -98.22
N MET A 25 27.05 -15.76 -97.22
CA MET A 25 26.90 -16.41 -95.92
C MET A 25 25.44 -16.84 -95.67
N THR A 26 25.23 -17.77 -94.73
CA THR A 26 23.95 -18.33 -94.33
C THR A 26 23.70 -18.09 -92.84
N LEU A 27 22.69 -17.30 -92.48
CA LEU A 27 22.46 -16.89 -91.08
C LEU A 27 21.18 -17.48 -90.49
N SER A 28 21.30 -18.15 -89.34
CA SER A 28 20.16 -18.81 -88.68
C SER A 28 19.06 -17.83 -88.23
N ARG A 29 17.82 -18.08 -88.68
CA ARG A 29 16.60 -17.33 -88.34
C ARG A 29 15.71 -18.04 -87.32
N GLY A 30 15.91 -19.34 -87.05
CA GLY A 30 15.13 -20.13 -86.09
C GLY A 30 15.10 -19.60 -84.65
N ARG A 31 14.25 -20.20 -83.82
CA ARG A 31 14.29 -20.19 -82.34
C ARG A 31 13.77 -21.57 -81.87
N PRO A 32 14.62 -22.51 -81.40
CA PRO A 32 16.08 -22.39 -81.23
C PRO A 32 16.83 -22.09 -82.54
N LYS A 33 18.07 -21.61 -82.44
CA LYS A 33 18.94 -21.39 -83.59
C LYS A 33 19.47 -22.72 -84.12
N ASP A 34 19.14 -22.97 -85.40
CA ASP A 34 19.35 -24.19 -86.16
C ASP A 34 19.86 -23.88 -87.59
N SER A 35 20.10 -24.94 -88.36
CA SER A 35 20.42 -24.91 -89.80
C SER A 35 19.21 -24.82 -90.73
N ASP A 36 18.01 -25.02 -90.20
CA ASP A 36 16.83 -25.41 -90.98
C ASP A 36 16.10 -24.19 -91.55
N ASN A 37 16.15 -23.06 -90.85
CA ASN A 37 15.60 -21.79 -91.30
C ASN A 37 16.72 -20.74 -91.38
N THR A 38 17.33 -20.58 -92.54
CA THR A 38 18.48 -19.67 -92.77
C THR A 38 18.16 -18.51 -93.70
N LEU A 39 18.97 -17.44 -93.61
CA LEU A 39 19.02 -16.32 -94.53
C LEU A 39 20.32 -16.39 -95.33
N SER A 40 20.25 -16.58 -96.65
CA SER A 40 21.40 -16.27 -97.50
C SER A 40 21.54 -14.75 -97.62
N THR A 41 22.75 -14.24 -97.38
CA THR A 41 23.07 -12.81 -97.46
C THR A 41 24.55 -12.64 -97.83
N VAL A 42 24.91 -11.47 -98.36
CA VAL A 42 26.31 -11.04 -98.59
C VAL A 42 26.73 -9.93 -97.61
N TYR A 43 25.81 -9.52 -96.73
CA TYR A 43 25.98 -8.40 -95.80
C TYR A 43 26.04 -8.87 -94.36
N LEU A 44 27.12 -8.51 -93.67
CA LEU A 44 27.28 -8.69 -92.23
C LEU A 44 26.90 -7.43 -91.46
N ARG A 45 26.10 -7.58 -90.39
CA ARG A 45 25.83 -6.50 -89.44
C ARG A 45 26.89 -6.49 -88.34
N THR A 46 27.94 -5.70 -88.54
CA THR A 46 29.10 -5.60 -87.64
C THR A 46 28.81 -4.87 -86.32
N MET A 47 27.83 -3.95 -86.29
CA MET A 47 27.56 -3.11 -85.12
C MET A 47 26.09 -3.16 -84.64
N SER A 48 25.93 -3.06 -83.32
CA SER A 48 24.64 -3.09 -82.61
C SER A 48 23.75 -4.25 -83.07
N ASN A 49 24.33 -5.44 -83.24
CA ASN A 49 23.63 -6.63 -83.71
C ASN A 49 22.94 -7.34 -82.55
N ALA A 50 21.68 -7.73 -82.72
CA ALA A 50 20.86 -8.31 -81.66
C ALA A 50 20.39 -9.71 -82.08
N VAL A 51 21.09 -10.74 -81.60
CA VAL A 51 20.74 -12.14 -81.82
C VAL A 51 19.84 -12.61 -80.68
N THR A 52 18.84 -13.45 -80.98
CA THR A 52 17.95 -14.04 -79.97
C THR A 52 17.86 -15.54 -80.16
N ASP A 53 17.99 -16.31 -79.07
CA ASP A 53 17.87 -17.77 -79.06
C ASP A 53 17.03 -18.24 -77.86
N THR A 54 16.52 -19.45 -77.95
CA THR A 54 15.77 -20.14 -76.89
C THR A 54 16.51 -21.42 -76.57
N ILE A 55 17.07 -21.54 -75.36
CA ILE A 55 17.81 -22.72 -74.92
C ILE A 55 16.98 -23.55 -73.93
N ARG A 56 17.04 -24.89 -74.05
CA ARG A 56 16.58 -25.80 -72.99
C ARG A 56 17.80 -26.28 -72.20
N VAL A 57 17.70 -26.23 -70.87
CA VAL A 57 18.75 -26.66 -69.93
C VAL A 57 18.11 -27.37 -68.73
N SER A 58 18.85 -28.27 -68.08
CA SER A 58 18.47 -28.89 -66.80
C SER A 58 19.42 -28.40 -65.72
N THR A 59 18.89 -28.15 -64.53
CA THR A 59 19.68 -27.95 -63.30
C THR A 59 20.21 -29.27 -62.74
N ASN A 60 21.02 -29.19 -61.67
CA ASN A 60 21.58 -30.34 -60.94
C ASN A 60 20.50 -31.28 -60.36
N ASP A 61 19.40 -30.70 -59.88
CA ASP A 61 18.22 -31.37 -59.32
C ASP A 61 17.18 -31.80 -60.38
N LEU A 62 17.59 -31.91 -61.64
CA LEU A 62 16.81 -32.43 -62.78
C LEU A 62 15.57 -31.59 -63.16
N VAL A 63 15.52 -30.30 -62.80
CA VAL A 63 14.47 -29.38 -63.25
C VAL A 63 14.78 -28.87 -64.65
N ASP A 64 13.93 -29.23 -65.62
CA ASP A 64 14.01 -28.80 -67.02
C ASP A 64 13.49 -27.35 -67.18
N LEU A 65 14.32 -26.47 -67.74
CA LEU A 65 14.06 -25.04 -67.96
C LEU A 65 14.16 -24.67 -69.44
N VAL A 66 13.38 -23.68 -69.85
CA VAL A 66 13.47 -23.01 -71.16
C VAL A 66 13.80 -21.54 -70.91
N ILE A 67 14.94 -21.08 -71.44
CA ILE A 67 15.46 -19.73 -71.24
C ILE A 67 15.51 -19.01 -72.60
N ASP A 68 14.81 -17.89 -72.69
CA ASP A 68 14.86 -17.00 -73.85
C ASP A 68 15.94 -15.93 -73.62
N LEU A 69 16.93 -15.87 -74.52
CA LEU A 69 18.10 -15.01 -74.41
C LEU A 69 18.24 -14.08 -75.61
N LYS A 70 18.82 -12.90 -75.36
CA LYS A 70 19.21 -11.91 -76.36
C LYS A 70 20.67 -11.52 -76.15
N TYR A 71 21.49 -11.82 -77.14
CA TYR A 71 22.91 -11.50 -77.17
C TYR A 71 23.08 -10.20 -77.97
N LEU A 72 23.77 -9.22 -77.39
CA LEU A 72 24.22 -8.04 -78.13
C LEU A 72 25.65 -8.26 -78.59
N VAL A 73 25.82 -8.26 -79.92
CA VAL A 73 27.04 -8.68 -80.62
C VAL A 73 27.60 -7.51 -81.43
N ARG A 74 28.93 -7.40 -81.44
CA ARG A 74 29.69 -6.57 -82.37
C ARG A 74 30.82 -7.37 -82.99
N PHE A 75 31.37 -6.89 -84.09
CA PHE A 75 32.57 -7.45 -84.73
C PHE A 75 33.70 -6.43 -84.60
N GLY A 76 34.87 -6.89 -84.17
CA GLY A 76 36.07 -6.09 -83.97
C GLY A 76 37.30 -6.74 -84.58
N GLY A 77 38.48 -6.17 -84.33
CA GLY A 77 39.73 -6.68 -84.89
C GLY A 77 39.85 -6.45 -86.40
N ASP A 78 40.47 -7.41 -87.08
CA ASP A 78 40.73 -7.37 -88.53
C ASP A 78 39.50 -7.81 -89.35
N ASP A 79 39.09 -6.97 -90.31
CA ASP A 79 37.88 -7.21 -91.10
C ASP A 79 38.00 -8.40 -92.04
N SER A 80 39.24 -8.77 -92.41
CA SER A 80 39.55 -9.97 -93.18
C SER A 80 39.03 -11.26 -92.53
N THR A 81 38.81 -11.25 -91.20
CA THR A 81 38.38 -12.41 -90.42
C THR A 81 36.87 -12.57 -90.27
N TRP A 82 36.08 -11.50 -90.41
CA TRP A 82 34.67 -11.50 -90.01
C TRP A 82 33.79 -12.50 -90.77
N PHE A 83 34.22 -12.87 -91.99
CA PHE A 83 33.55 -13.81 -92.89
C PHE A 83 34.14 -15.23 -92.84
N ASN A 84 34.99 -15.56 -91.85
CA ASN A 84 35.58 -16.90 -91.70
C ASN A 84 34.58 -17.96 -91.19
N VAL A 85 33.50 -17.53 -90.53
CA VAL A 85 32.44 -18.40 -90.01
C VAL A 85 31.13 -18.05 -90.71
N ASP A 86 30.73 -18.89 -91.67
CA ASP A 86 29.53 -18.77 -92.49
C ASP A 86 28.27 -18.45 -91.64
N ASN A 87 27.81 -19.40 -90.85
CA ASN A 87 26.67 -19.22 -89.94
C ASN A 87 27.12 -18.83 -88.53
N TYR A 88 27.73 -17.64 -88.38
CA TYR A 88 28.17 -17.14 -87.07
C TYR A 88 27.04 -17.11 -86.03
N VAL A 89 25.78 -16.91 -86.46
CA VAL A 89 24.61 -16.89 -85.58
C VAL A 89 24.39 -18.26 -84.95
N GLN A 90 24.41 -19.33 -85.75
CA GLN A 90 24.33 -20.69 -85.23
C GLN A 90 25.55 -21.02 -84.39
N TYR A 91 26.77 -20.74 -84.88
CA TYR A 91 28.01 -21.05 -84.18
C TYR A 91 28.06 -20.43 -82.77
N MET A 92 27.73 -19.13 -82.65
CA MET A 92 27.64 -18.43 -81.38
C MET A 92 26.57 -19.06 -80.47
N CYS A 93 25.38 -19.34 -80.99
CA CYS A 93 24.28 -19.88 -80.19
C CYS A 93 24.51 -21.32 -79.75
N ASP A 94 25.10 -22.19 -80.59
CA ASP A 94 25.47 -23.55 -80.23
C ASP A 94 26.56 -23.57 -79.14
N HIS A 95 27.57 -22.70 -79.26
CA HIS A 95 28.61 -22.52 -78.23
C HIS A 95 28.03 -22.00 -76.90
N MET A 96 27.16 -20.99 -76.95
CA MET A 96 26.48 -20.44 -75.76
C MET A 96 25.53 -21.46 -75.11
N ARG A 97 24.79 -22.24 -75.91
CA ARG A 97 23.89 -23.31 -75.43
C ARG A 97 24.68 -24.42 -74.74
N SER A 98 25.85 -24.78 -75.26
CA SER A 98 26.78 -25.70 -74.62
C SER A 98 27.35 -25.14 -73.31
N LEU A 99 27.86 -23.89 -73.32
CA LEU A 99 28.44 -23.21 -72.17
C LEU A 99 27.44 -23.07 -71.01
N ILE A 100 26.28 -22.49 -71.29
CA ILE A 100 25.22 -22.26 -70.29
C ILE A 100 24.65 -23.60 -69.81
N GLY A 101 24.39 -24.54 -70.72
CA GLY A 101 23.92 -25.88 -70.35
C GLY A 101 24.90 -26.64 -69.45
N ASN A 102 26.21 -26.45 -69.63
CA ASN A 102 27.24 -27.07 -68.78
C ASN A 102 27.31 -26.45 -67.38
N GLN A 103 27.10 -25.13 -67.23
CA GLN A 103 27.16 -24.49 -65.92
C GLN A 103 25.84 -24.61 -65.15
N VAL A 104 24.68 -24.46 -65.80
CA VAL A 104 23.37 -24.62 -65.14
C VAL A 104 23.18 -26.04 -64.59
N ARG A 105 23.73 -27.07 -65.25
CA ARG A 105 23.79 -28.45 -64.73
C ARG A 105 24.55 -28.62 -63.40
N GLN A 106 25.31 -27.62 -62.96
CA GLN A 106 26.05 -27.63 -61.69
C GLN A 106 25.35 -26.82 -60.59
N ASP A 107 24.29 -26.08 -60.93
CA ASP A 107 23.54 -25.24 -60.02
C ASP A 107 22.20 -25.92 -59.65
N ASP A 108 21.81 -25.86 -58.37
CA ASP A 108 20.48 -26.31 -57.91
C ASP A 108 19.42 -25.25 -58.23
N ILE A 109 18.15 -25.63 -58.39
CA ILE A 109 17.11 -24.73 -58.87
C ILE A 109 16.86 -23.53 -57.96
N GLN A 110 16.91 -23.70 -56.64
CA GLN A 110 16.73 -22.60 -55.68
C GLN A 110 17.85 -21.56 -55.78
N ASN A 111 19.10 -22.03 -55.93
CA ASN A 111 20.29 -21.21 -56.08
C ASN A 111 20.27 -20.47 -57.43
N PHE A 112 19.99 -21.20 -58.51
CA PHE A 112 19.88 -20.64 -59.86
C PHE A 112 18.73 -19.63 -59.96
N TYR A 113 17.50 -20.03 -59.64
CA TYR A 113 16.29 -19.21 -59.83
C TYR A 113 16.25 -17.94 -58.97
N SER A 114 17.11 -17.83 -57.95
CA SER A 114 17.23 -16.62 -57.12
C SER A 114 18.18 -15.58 -57.69
N ASN A 115 19.22 -16.00 -58.43
CA ASN A 115 20.23 -15.10 -59.01
C ASN A 115 20.37 -15.24 -60.54
N ALA A 116 19.42 -15.87 -61.22
CA ALA A 116 19.57 -16.39 -62.59
C ALA A 116 20.05 -15.35 -63.61
N VAL A 117 19.57 -14.11 -63.54
CA VAL A 117 19.95 -13.06 -64.49
C VAL A 117 21.42 -12.64 -64.34
N GLU A 118 21.93 -12.56 -63.11
CA GLU A 118 23.34 -12.28 -62.85
C GLU A 118 24.20 -13.51 -63.16
N ARG A 119 23.76 -14.70 -62.73
CA ARG A 119 24.44 -15.97 -63.00
C ARG A 119 24.65 -16.22 -64.50
N LEU A 120 23.60 -16.04 -65.32
CA LEU A 120 23.68 -16.16 -66.78
C LEU A 120 24.61 -15.12 -67.41
N ARG A 121 24.63 -13.88 -66.89
CA ARG A 121 25.54 -12.83 -67.34
C ARG A 121 27.00 -13.15 -67.01
N ASP A 122 27.28 -13.64 -65.81
CA ASP A 122 28.63 -14.02 -65.40
C ASP A 122 29.14 -15.29 -66.10
N ILE A 123 28.26 -16.20 -66.49
CA ILE A 123 28.59 -17.36 -67.34
C ILE A 123 29.06 -16.92 -68.73
N VAL A 124 28.38 -15.95 -69.34
CA VAL A 124 28.66 -15.51 -70.72
C VAL A 124 29.78 -14.48 -70.79
N LEU A 125 29.74 -13.45 -69.93
CA LEU A 125 30.61 -12.26 -69.98
C LEU A 125 31.68 -12.24 -68.87
N GLY A 126 31.83 -13.34 -68.13
CA GLY A 126 32.70 -13.42 -66.96
C GLY A 126 32.15 -12.68 -65.74
N THR A 127 32.64 -13.08 -64.56
CA THR A 127 32.31 -12.44 -63.28
C THR A 127 32.73 -10.97 -63.27
N LYS A 128 31.83 -10.08 -62.84
CA LYS A 128 32.14 -8.66 -62.68
C LYS A 128 33.16 -8.44 -61.55
N VAL A 129 34.37 -7.98 -61.90
CA VAL A 129 35.38 -7.53 -60.93
C VAL A 129 35.03 -6.11 -60.45
N GLU A 130 35.31 -5.81 -59.18
CA GLU A 130 35.02 -4.50 -58.61
C GLU A 130 35.92 -3.41 -59.22
N GLY A 131 35.30 -2.40 -59.84
CA GLY A 131 35.99 -1.31 -60.55
C GLY A 131 36.11 -1.51 -62.07
N GLU A 132 35.89 -2.73 -62.59
CA GLU A 132 36.03 -3.04 -64.01
C GLU A 132 34.69 -3.38 -64.70
N SER A 133 34.67 -3.30 -66.03
CA SER A 133 33.57 -3.80 -66.85
C SER A 133 33.70 -5.33 -67.02
N ARG A 134 32.58 -6.02 -67.26
CA ARG A 134 32.60 -7.47 -67.55
C ARG A 134 33.46 -7.77 -68.79
N ALA A 135 34.15 -8.91 -68.78
CA ALA A 135 35.06 -9.33 -69.82
C ALA A 135 34.28 -9.97 -70.99
N ASN A 136 33.82 -9.12 -71.90
CA ASN A 136 33.04 -9.47 -73.09
C ASN A 136 33.50 -10.78 -73.78
N LYS A 137 32.55 -11.60 -74.22
CA LYS A 137 32.85 -12.90 -74.83
C LYS A 137 33.38 -12.74 -76.24
N HIS A 138 34.69 -12.81 -76.41
CA HIS A 138 35.34 -12.87 -77.71
C HIS A 138 35.30 -14.27 -78.33
N PHE A 139 35.33 -14.32 -79.65
CA PHE A 139 35.52 -15.50 -80.50
C PHE A 139 36.66 -15.20 -81.50
N GLU A 140 37.72 -15.99 -81.44
CA GLU A 140 38.97 -15.73 -82.19
C GLU A 140 38.83 -16.05 -83.69
N GLU A 141 37.85 -16.88 -84.07
CA GLU A 141 37.69 -17.40 -85.43
C GLU A 141 37.21 -16.34 -86.43
N ASN A 142 36.37 -15.41 -85.98
CA ASN A 142 35.73 -14.37 -86.80
C ASN A 142 35.70 -12.97 -86.17
N GLY A 143 36.41 -12.76 -85.06
CA GLY A 143 36.50 -11.46 -84.39
C GLY A 143 35.19 -10.96 -83.74
N MET A 144 34.17 -11.80 -83.59
CA MET A 144 32.92 -11.38 -82.94
C MET A 144 33.06 -11.32 -81.41
N GLU A 145 32.24 -10.45 -80.81
CA GLU A 145 32.30 -10.13 -79.39
C GLU A 145 30.88 -9.91 -78.85
N ILE A 146 30.46 -10.73 -77.88
CA ILE A 146 29.23 -10.50 -77.13
C ILE A 146 29.55 -9.53 -75.99
N TYR A 147 28.92 -8.35 -76.01
CA TYR A 147 29.20 -7.27 -75.06
C TYR A 147 28.07 -7.02 -74.05
N ASP A 148 26.89 -7.59 -74.26
CA ASP A 148 25.82 -7.67 -73.26
C ASP A 148 24.94 -8.91 -73.51
N LEU A 149 24.31 -9.39 -72.44
CA LEU A 149 23.33 -10.47 -72.43
C LEU A 149 22.06 -9.98 -71.72
N GLU A 150 20.94 -10.03 -72.42
CA GLU A 150 19.62 -9.72 -71.90
C GLU A 150 18.81 -11.03 -71.79
N VAL A 151 18.37 -11.36 -70.58
CA VAL A 151 17.51 -12.53 -70.30
C VAL A 151 16.07 -12.09 -70.48
N ILE A 152 15.40 -12.61 -71.52
CA ILE A 152 14.02 -12.21 -71.87
C ILE A 152 13.02 -12.90 -70.95
N SER A 153 13.16 -14.22 -70.77
CA SER A 153 12.36 -14.98 -69.81
C SER A 153 13.04 -16.29 -69.42
N ILE A 154 12.69 -16.79 -68.24
CA ILE A 154 12.99 -18.15 -67.77
C ILE A 154 11.63 -18.79 -67.50
N LYS A 155 11.41 -19.98 -68.08
CA LYS A 155 10.17 -20.75 -67.96
C LYS A 155 10.52 -22.15 -67.50
N PHE A 156 9.77 -22.68 -66.54
CA PHE A 156 9.86 -24.08 -66.19
C PHE A 156 9.15 -24.92 -67.25
N VAL A 157 9.64 -26.13 -67.52
CA VAL A 157 8.90 -27.11 -68.34
C VAL A 157 7.78 -27.75 -67.52
N ASP A 158 8.02 -27.94 -66.21
CA ASP A 158 7.04 -28.40 -65.24
C ASP A 158 6.46 -27.21 -64.45
N ARG A 159 5.12 -27.10 -64.41
CA ARG A 159 4.41 -26.03 -63.71
C ARG A 159 4.22 -26.31 -62.23
N ASP A 160 4.26 -27.56 -61.81
CA ASP A 160 4.07 -27.92 -60.40
C ASP A 160 5.32 -27.50 -59.61
N ILE A 161 6.51 -27.60 -60.23
CA ILE A 161 7.77 -27.04 -59.71
C ILE A 161 7.75 -25.50 -59.68
N GLU A 162 7.23 -24.84 -60.72
CA GLU A 162 7.06 -23.37 -60.77
C GLU A 162 6.15 -22.88 -59.63
N TYR A 163 5.06 -23.61 -59.37
CA TYR A 163 4.15 -23.33 -58.25
C TYR A 163 4.84 -23.53 -56.89
N LEU A 164 5.47 -24.69 -56.66
CA LEU A 164 6.14 -25.01 -55.39
C LEU A 164 7.26 -24.03 -55.03
N LEU A 165 8.06 -23.58 -56.01
CA LEU A 165 9.09 -22.56 -55.79
C LEU A 165 8.48 -21.17 -55.51
N SER A 166 7.33 -20.87 -56.09
CA SER A 166 6.59 -19.63 -55.82
C SER A 166 5.91 -19.64 -54.44
N GLU A 167 5.46 -20.81 -53.98
CA GLU A 167 4.86 -21.03 -52.66
C GLU A 167 5.93 -20.97 -51.55
N SER A 168 7.06 -21.68 -51.71
CA SER A 168 8.22 -21.63 -50.79
C SER A 168 8.67 -20.19 -50.53
N ARG A 169 8.81 -19.36 -51.58
CA ARG A 169 9.18 -17.94 -51.44
C ARG A 169 8.12 -17.11 -50.72
N GLN A 170 6.84 -17.41 -50.88
CA GLN A 170 5.78 -16.73 -50.13
C GLN A 170 5.82 -17.13 -48.64
N ASP A 171 6.12 -18.38 -48.33
CA ASP A 171 6.22 -18.85 -46.95
C ASP A 171 7.51 -18.37 -46.26
N GLU A 172 8.65 -18.35 -46.96
CA GLU A 172 9.89 -17.69 -46.51
C GLU A 172 9.65 -16.20 -46.19
N LEU A 173 8.89 -15.49 -47.03
CA LEU A 173 8.53 -14.09 -46.80
C LEU A 173 7.59 -13.92 -45.60
N LYS A 174 6.55 -14.78 -45.46
CA LYS A 174 5.67 -14.80 -44.27
C LYS A 174 6.48 -15.02 -42.99
N ASN A 175 7.31 -16.07 -42.97
CA ASN A 175 8.16 -16.42 -41.83
C ASN A 175 9.14 -15.28 -41.47
N THR A 176 9.69 -14.58 -42.46
CA THR A 176 10.56 -13.41 -42.24
C THR A 176 9.79 -12.25 -41.61
N ILE A 177 8.58 -11.95 -42.11
CA ILE A 177 7.71 -10.90 -41.57
C ILE A 177 7.23 -11.25 -40.15
N GLU A 178 6.87 -12.50 -39.88
CA GLU A 178 6.51 -12.97 -38.53
C GLU A 178 7.68 -12.89 -37.56
N LEU A 179 8.90 -13.28 -37.99
CA LEU A 179 10.12 -13.14 -37.20
C LEU A 179 10.43 -11.67 -36.88
N GLU A 180 10.33 -10.76 -37.85
CA GLU A 180 10.47 -9.32 -37.59
C GLU A 180 9.41 -8.80 -36.63
N ASN A 181 8.16 -9.25 -36.74
CA ASN A 181 7.08 -8.81 -35.86
C ASN A 181 7.29 -9.28 -34.42
N GLU A 182 7.70 -10.54 -34.20
CA GLU A 182 8.03 -11.04 -32.86
C GLU A 182 9.32 -10.42 -32.30
N GLN A 183 10.31 -10.07 -33.13
CA GLN A 183 11.46 -9.26 -32.70
C GLN A 183 11.03 -7.86 -32.22
N ARG A 184 10.19 -7.15 -32.99
CA ARG A 184 9.64 -5.84 -32.59
C ARG A 184 8.81 -5.95 -31.30
N ARG A 185 8.05 -7.03 -31.14
CA ARG A 185 7.26 -7.33 -29.94
C ARG A 185 8.15 -7.62 -28.73
N LEU A 186 9.23 -8.37 -28.89
CA LEU A 186 10.22 -8.63 -27.84
C LEU A 186 10.86 -7.33 -27.34
N VAL A 187 11.25 -6.43 -28.26
CA VAL A 187 11.79 -5.10 -27.91
C VAL A 187 10.75 -4.27 -27.13
N LEU A 188 9.49 -4.25 -27.57
CA LEU A 188 8.40 -3.55 -26.88
C LEU A 188 8.18 -4.08 -25.45
N ILE A 189 8.08 -5.41 -25.28
CA ILE A 189 7.89 -6.05 -23.97
C ILE A 189 9.09 -5.79 -23.05
N THR A 190 10.32 -5.83 -23.59
CA THR A 190 11.54 -5.55 -22.82
C THR A 190 11.54 -4.13 -22.28
N GLY A 191 11.28 -3.12 -23.14
CA GLY A 191 11.19 -1.72 -22.70
C GLY A 191 10.03 -1.45 -21.74
N GLN A 192 8.91 -2.18 -21.87
CA GLN A 192 7.79 -2.11 -20.92
C GLN A 192 8.19 -2.65 -19.54
N GLU A 193 8.84 -3.82 -19.47
CA GLU A 193 9.28 -4.40 -18.20
C GLU A 193 10.44 -3.64 -17.54
N GLU A 194 11.36 -3.04 -18.32
CA GLU A 194 12.37 -2.11 -17.80
C GLU A 194 11.72 -0.85 -17.20
N THR A 195 10.77 -0.25 -17.92
CA THR A 195 10.00 0.92 -17.44
C THR A 195 9.21 0.56 -16.17
N ARG A 196 8.61 -0.62 -16.14
CA ARG A 196 7.88 -1.13 -14.98
C ARG A 196 8.76 -1.29 -13.75
N ARG A 197 9.92 -1.96 -13.88
CA ARG A 197 10.89 -2.11 -12.79
C ARG A 197 11.39 -0.76 -12.28
N ALA A 198 11.58 0.21 -13.18
CA ALA A 198 11.92 1.57 -12.79
C ALA A 198 10.79 2.25 -12.01
N ILE A 199 9.52 2.06 -12.38
CA ILE A 199 8.35 2.58 -11.64
C ILE A 199 8.22 1.92 -10.27
N GLU A 200 8.34 0.59 -10.19
CA GLU A 200 8.26 -0.18 -8.95
C GLU A 200 9.40 0.22 -7.99
N GLY A 201 10.65 0.26 -8.46
CA GLY A 201 11.81 0.71 -7.67
C GLY A 201 11.83 2.21 -7.30
N GLN A 202 10.94 3.04 -7.84
CA GLN A 202 10.69 4.41 -7.35
C GLN A 202 9.52 4.47 -6.36
N LYS A 203 8.52 3.60 -6.50
CA LYS A 203 7.47 3.43 -5.48
C LYS A 203 8.05 2.90 -4.18
N ASP A 204 8.96 1.93 -4.25
CA ASP A 204 9.59 1.34 -3.06
C ASP A 204 10.37 2.40 -2.26
N LYS A 205 11.21 3.19 -2.93
CA LYS A 205 11.90 4.35 -2.31
C LYS A 205 10.93 5.38 -1.74
N THR A 206 9.81 5.61 -2.41
CA THR A 206 8.76 6.51 -1.90
C THR A 206 8.11 5.94 -0.64
N ALA A 207 7.89 4.63 -0.58
CA ALA A 207 7.37 3.94 0.61
C ALA A 207 8.38 3.90 1.76
N GLU A 208 9.68 3.72 1.49
CA GLU A 208 10.75 3.87 2.48
C GLU A 208 10.76 5.27 3.09
N ILE A 209 10.71 6.33 2.26
CA ILE A 209 10.66 7.73 2.72
C ILE A 209 9.39 8.01 3.53
N ILE A 210 8.23 7.52 3.10
CA ILE A 210 6.97 7.66 3.86
C ILE A 210 7.07 6.94 5.22
N SER A 211 7.62 5.73 5.24
CA SER A 211 7.85 4.95 6.47
C SER A 211 8.78 5.68 7.43
N GLU A 212 9.90 6.22 6.94
CA GLU A 212 10.85 6.99 7.77
C GLU A 212 10.18 8.25 8.34
N ILE A 213 9.39 8.96 7.54
CA ILE A 213 8.60 10.12 7.99
C ILE A 213 7.58 9.72 9.05
N THR A 214 6.87 8.59 8.89
CA THR A 214 5.88 8.08 9.86
C THR A 214 6.53 7.64 11.18
N ILE A 215 7.69 6.97 11.12
CA ILE A 215 8.47 6.63 12.32
C ILE A 215 8.93 7.92 13.03
N ARG A 216 9.40 8.90 12.26
CA ARG A 216 9.89 10.19 12.78
C ARG A 216 8.77 11.09 13.34
N SER A 217 7.54 11.01 12.83
CA SER A 217 6.38 11.69 13.43
C SER A 217 5.92 10.97 14.70
N SER A 218 5.73 9.64 14.65
CA SER A 218 5.33 8.84 15.81
C SER A 218 6.30 9.00 17.00
N ALA A 219 7.61 9.06 16.73
CA ALA A 219 8.62 9.34 17.76
C ALA A 219 8.51 10.75 18.37
N ARG A 220 8.09 11.76 17.60
CA ARG A 220 7.80 13.12 18.12
C ARG A 220 6.51 13.13 18.94
N ASP A 221 5.46 12.49 18.46
CA ASP A 221 4.16 12.41 19.12
C ASP A 221 4.30 11.70 20.48
N ALA A 222 5.06 10.60 20.53
CA ALA A 222 5.40 9.89 21.75
C ALA A 222 6.24 10.75 22.72
N ALA A 223 7.22 11.50 22.22
CA ALA A 223 8.01 12.41 23.05
C ALA A 223 7.16 13.56 23.63
N GLU A 224 6.21 14.12 22.88
CA GLU A 224 5.28 15.13 23.40
C GLU A 224 4.33 14.52 24.45
N GLN A 225 3.85 13.29 24.24
CA GLN A 225 3.04 12.57 25.23
C GLN A 225 3.83 12.31 26.53
N MET A 226 5.10 11.90 26.46
CA MET A 226 5.94 11.74 27.65
C MET A 226 6.10 13.07 28.40
N VAL A 227 6.42 14.17 27.71
CA VAL A 227 6.53 15.50 28.34
C VAL A 227 5.21 15.95 29.00
N ARG A 228 4.06 15.64 28.39
CA ARG A 228 2.72 15.90 28.99
C ARG A 228 2.48 15.05 30.24
N VAL A 229 2.82 13.75 30.21
CA VAL A 229 2.66 12.83 31.35
C VAL A 229 3.60 13.21 32.51
N ASP A 230 4.87 13.51 32.23
CA ASP A 230 5.83 13.96 33.24
C ASP A 230 5.38 15.27 33.91
N ALA A 231 4.85 16.22 33.12
CA ALA A 231 4.27 17.46 33.65
C ALA A 231 3.04 17.20 34.55
N GLN A 232 2.12 16.33 34.13
CA GLN A 232 0.95 15.94 34.92
C GLN A 232 1.32 15.17 36.20
N HIS A 233 2.35 14.33 36.15
CA HIS A 233 2.86 13.61 37.32
C HIS A 233 3.54 14.57 38.31
N ALA A 234 4.34 15.52 37.81
CA ALA A 234 4.95 16.57 38.64
C ALA A 234 3.92 17.55 39.25
N GLU A 235 2.80 17.83 38.57
CA GLU A 235 1.68 18.59 39.16
C GLU A 235 0.94 17.77 40.24
N SER A 236 0.72 16.48 39.98
CA SER A 236 0.07 15.56 40.92
C SER A 236 0.89 15.37 42.20
N LEU A 237 2.20 15.12 42.09
CA LEU A 237 3.12 15.03 43.22
C LEU A 237 3.08 16.30 44.08
N LYS A 238 3.11 17.49 43.46
CA LYS A 238 2.99 18.77 44.19
C LYS A 238 1.64 18.96 44.88
N ARG A 239 0.54 18.41 44.33
CA ARG A 239 -0.75 18.36 45.04
C ARG A 239 -0.69 17.45 46.26
N GLU A 240 -0.13 16.24 46.12
CA GLU A 240 -0.04 15.28 47.22
C GLU A 240 0.89 15.78 48.34
N GLU A 241 2.05 16.35 48.01
CA GLU A 241 2.94 17.03 48.97
C GLU A 241 2.21 18.17 49.70
N GLY A 242 1.48 19.02 48.97
CA GLY A 242 0.67 20.10 49.56
C GLY A 242 -0.42 19.60 50.50
N LEU A 243 -1.14 18.54 50.10
CA LEU A 243 -2.17 17.91 50.93
C LEU A 243 -1.58 17.31 52.21
N LEU A 244 -0.48 16.56 52.11
CA LEU A 244 0.24 15.99 53.25
C LEU A 244 0.71 17.06 54.25
N ILE A 245 1.19 18.22 53.76
CA ILE A 245 1.54 19.35 54.62
C ILE A 245 0.29 19.87 55.35
N THR A 246 -0.83 20.09 54.65
CA THR A 246 -2.07 20.56 55.29
C THR A 246 -2.64 19.56 56.31
N GLU A 247 -2.53 18.25 56.07
CA GLU A 247 -2.94 17.21 57.02
C GLU A 247 -2.02 17.16 58.25
N GLN A 248 -0.71 17.33 58.07
CA GLN A 248 0.22 17.46 59.18
C GLN A 248 -0.05 18.71 60.03
N GLU A 249 -0.48 19.82 59.43
CA GLU A 249 -0.90 21.01 60.18
C GLU A 249 -2.27 20.85 60.84
N ALA A 250 -3.21 20.15 60.20
CA ALA A 250 -4.53 19.86 60.77
C ALA A 250 -4.41 18.92 61.98
N SER A 251 -3.61 17.85 61.88
CA SER A 251 -3.34 16.92 62.98
C SER A 251 -2.58 17.59 64.15
N LYS A 252 -1.58 18.44 63.89
CA LYS A 252 -0.92 19.27 64.91
C LYS A 252 -1.93 20.17 65.65
N ARG A 253 -2.82 20.87 64.91
CA ARG A 253 -3.91 21.68 65.51
C ARG A 253 -4.88 20.84 66.33
N ARG A 254 -5.27 19.65 65.85
CA ARG A 254 -6.18 18.73 66.55
C ARG A 254 -5.58 18.19 67.85
N ALA A 255 -4.28 17.91 67.86
CA ALA A 255 -3.55 17.50 69.06
C ALA A 255 -3.46 18.64 70.11
N LEU A 256 -3.30 19.89 69.67
CA LEU A 256 -3.30 21.06 70.57
C LEU A 256 -4.67 21.21 71.28
N LEU A 257 -5.76 21.18 70.51
CA LEU A 257 -7.14 21.30 71.05
C LEU A 257 -7.46 20.19 72.07
N LEU A 258 -7.09 18.94 71.78
CA LEU A 258 -7.21 17.81 72.72
C LEU A 258 -6.38 17.99 74.00
N GLY A 259 -5.27 18.73 73.93
CA GLY A 259 -4.47 19.11 75.09
C GLY A 259 -5.12 20.19 75.96
N ASP A 260 -5.93 21.08 75.38
CA ASP A 260 -6.63 22.15 76.10
C ASP A 260 -7.99 21.71 76.65
N ASP A 261 -8.77 20.90 75.92
CA ASP A 261 -9.99 20.29 76.44
C ASP A 261 -9.73 19.43 77.70
N LYS A 262 -8.61 18.68 77.71
CA LYS A 262 -8.17 17.94 78.91
C LYS A 262 -7.91 18.86 80.09
N LYS A 263 -7.24 20.00 79.89
CA LYS A 263 -6.99 20.98 80.98
C LYS A 263 -8.30 21.54 81.53
N ARG A 264 -9.32 21.74 80.68
CA ARG A 264 -10.64 22.21 81.13
C ARG A 264 -11.35 21.14 81.96
N GLN A 265 -11.40 19.89 81.50
CA GLN A 265 -11.99 18.78 82.28
C GLN A 265 -11.28 18.56 83.62
N ASP A 266 -9.94 18.63 83.63
CA ASP A 266 -9.11 18.59 84.84
C ASP A 266 -9.40 19.74 85.84
N GLN A 267 -9.97 20.86 85.39
CA GLN A 267 -10.39 21.98 86.24
C GLN A 267 -11.84 21.82 86.69
N GLU A 268 -12.74 21.42 85.79
CA GLU A 268 -14.15 21.12 86.07
C GLU A 268 -14.28 20.03 87.16
N GLU A 269 -13.51 18.94 87.09
CA GLU A 269 -13.53 17.88 88.11
C GLU A 269 -13.03 18.37 89.48
N LYS A 270 -12.01 19.24 89.51
CA LYS A 270 -11.49 19.84 90.75
C LYS A 270 -12.51 20.76 91.39
N PHE A 271 -13.25 21.53 90.59
CA PHE A 271 -14.32 22.40 91.08
C PHE A 271 -15.51 21.58 91.62
N ALA A 272 -15.94 20.55 90.91
CA ALA A 272 -17.01 19.65 91.34
C ALA A 272 -16.66 18.90 92.65
N ARG A 273 -15.41 18.47 92.83
CA ARG A 273 -14.91 17.89 94.09
C ARG A 273 -14.96 18.90 95.25
N ALA A 274 -14.62 20.17 95.02
CA ALA A 274 -14.68 21.20 96.05
C ALA A 274 -16.12 21.51 96.48
N GLU A 275 -17.06 21.60 95.54
CA GLU A 275 -18.49 21.81 95.83
C GLU A 275 -19.07 20.67 96.69
N LEU A 276 -18.75 19.41 96.36
CA LEU A 276 -19.18 18.23 97.11
C LEU A 276 -18.67 18.22 98.56
N VAL A 277 -17.42 18.61 98.81
CA VAL A 277 -16.89 18.73 100.18
C VAL A 277 -17.70 19.73 100.99
N ARG A 278 -18.03 20.89 100.41
CA ARG A 278 -18.80 21.96 101.07
C ARG A 278 -20.24 21.54 101.42
N ILE A 279 -20.84 20.67 100.60
CA ILE A 279 -22.15 20.07 100.85
C ILE A 279 -22.10 19.09 102.03
N ILE A 280 -21.04 18.26 102.12
CA ILE A 280 -20.84 17.31 103.22
C ILE A 280 -20.66 18.05 104.56
N GLU A 281 -19.86 19.12 104.59
CA GLU A 281 -19.66 19.94 105.80
C GLU A 281 -20.99 20.52 106.32
N LYS A 282 -21.85 21.02 105.44
CA LYS A 282 -23.18 21.55 105.82
C LYS A 282 -24.08 20.46 106.43
N LEU A 283 -24.12 19.27 105.83
CA LEU A 283 -24.94 18.15 106.33
C LEU A 283 -24.49 17.65 107.71
N VAL A 284 -23.18 17.64 107.97
CA VAL A 284 -22.62 17.28 109.29
C VAL A 284 -22.98 18.34 110.36
N ALA A 285 -22.96 19.63 110.00
CA ALA A 285 -23.39 20.71 110.89
C ALA A 285 -24.90 20.66 111.19
N GLU A 286 -25.74 20.29 110.21
CA GLU A 286 -27.19 20.14 110.42
C GLU A 286 -27.50 18.92 111.32
N ALA A 287 -26.87 17.77 111.10
CA ALA A 287 -27.08 16.57 111.91
C ALA A 287 -26.67 16.74 113.39
N THR A 288 -25.56 17.45 113.65
CA THR A 288 -25.08 17.71 115.03
C THR A 288 -25.97 18.71 115.80
N ALA A 289 -26.63 19.64 115.09
CA ALA A 289 -27.63 20.53 115.67
C ALA A 289 -28.93 19.80 116.07
N ASP A 290 -29.33 18.75 115.34
CA ASP A 290 -30.51 17.96 115.70
C ASP A 290 -30.27 16.99 116.86
N GLU A 291 -29.07 16.43 117.00
CA GLU A 291 -28.70 15.61 118.16
C GLU A 291 -28.78 16.41 119.48
N THR A 292 -28.31 17.67 119.46
CA THR A 292 -28.40 18.58 120.62
C THR A 292 -29.84 19.00 120.91
N ARG A 293 -30.67 19.21 119.88
CA ARG A 293 -32.11 19.52 120.06
C ARG A 293 -32.89 18.35 120.67
N MET A 294 -32.64 17.10 120.25
CA MET A 294 -33.37 15.94 120.80
C MET A 294 -33.05 15.67 122.28
N LYS A 295 -31.79 15.88 122.71
CA LYS A 295 -31.37 15.67 124.10
C LYS A 295 -32.09 16.57 125.13
N ALA A 296 -32.64 17.71 124.70
CA ALA A 296 -33.38 18.62 125.58
C ALA A 296 -34.82 18.16 125.92
N VAL A 297 -35.43 17.29 125.11
CA VAL A 297 -36.88 16.98 125.19
C VAL A 297 -37.19 15.71 126.01
N GLN A 298 -36.23 14.80 126.14
CA GLN A 298 -36.43 13.48 126.78
C GLN A 298 -37.05 13.49 128.19
N PRO A 299 -36.67 14.39 129.14
CA PRO A 299 -37.21 14.33 130.50
C PRO A 299 -38.72 14.59 130.59
N ALA A 300 -39.25 15.49 129.77
CA ALA A 300 -40.66 15.87 129.81
C ALA A 300 -41.58 14.84 129.14
N LEU A 301 -41.13 14.24 128.03
CA LEU A 301 -41.94 13.32 127.22
C LEU A 301 -42.27 12.02 127.96
N ILE A 302 -41.35 11.53 128.80
CA ILE A 302 -41.56 10.32 129.62
C ILE A 302 -42.65 10.55 130.68
N GLY A 303 -42.68 11.74 131.31
CA GLY A 303 -43.72 12.09 132.30
C GLY A 303 -45.12 12.14 131.70
N ALA A 304 -45.26 12.71 130.50
CA ALA A 304 -46.54 12.78 129.79
C ALA A 304 -47.09 11.38 129.40
N LEU A 305 -46.21 10.47 128.96
CA LEU A 305 -46.62 9.10 128.63
C LEU A 305 -47.03 8.28 129.87
N GLN A 306 -46.51 8.59 131.05
CA GLN A 306 -46.93 7.95 132.30
C GLN A 306 -48.27 8.47 132.83
N SER A 307 -48.61 9.75 132.65
CA SER A 307 -49.95 10.26 133.03
C SER A 307 -51.04 9.76 132.08
N MET A 308 -50.77 9.72 130.77
CA MET A 308 -51.70 9.16 129.76
C MET A 308 -52.14 7.72 130.08
N ALA A 309 -51.30 6.92 130.73
CA ALA A 309 -51.58 5.53 131.06
C ALA A 309 -52.61 5.35 132.21
N MET A 310 -52.97 6.40 132.96
CA MET A 310 -53.75 6.27 134.21
C MET A 310 -55.12 6.97 134.25
N THR A 311 -55.42 7.97 133.41
CA THR A 311 -56.64 8.80 133.58
C THR A 311 -57.58 8.90 132.37
N GLY A 312 -57.15 8.53 131.16
CA GLY A 312 -58.07 8.23 130.05
C GLY A 312 -58.94 9.38 129.50
N THR A 313 -58.57 10.65 129.69
CA THR A 313 -59.30 11.83 129.15
C THR A 313 -58.40 12.71 128.28
N LEU A 314 -58.96 13.22 127.18
CA LEU A 314 -58.20 13.81 126.06
C LEU A 314 -57.75 15.27 126.27
N GLU A 315 -58.34 16.00 127.23
CA GLU A 315 -58.13 17.45 127.39
C GLU A 315 -56.70 17.81 127.85
N GLN A 316 -56.04 16.95 128.64
CA GLN A 316 -54.70 17.23 129.18
C GLN A 316 -53.56 17.09 128.16
N MET A 317 -53.82 16.58 126.95
CA MET A 317 -52.80 16.58 125.88
C MET A 317 -52.61 17.96 125.26
N ALA A 318 -53.63 18.83 125.28
CA ALA A 318 -53.59 20.13 124.61
C ALA A 318 -52.65 21.14 125.28
N GLU A 319 -52.65 21.23 126.62
CA GLU A 319 -51.80 22.16 127.37
C GLU A 319 -50.30 21.85 127.24
N HIS A 320 -49.91 20.58 127.11
CA HIS A 320 -48.51 20.17 127.10
C HIS A 320 -47.88 20.06 125.70
N LEU A 321 -48.68 20.01 124.62
CA LEU A 321 -48.17 19.98 123.25
C LEU A 321 -48.00 21.38 122.62
N ALA A 322 -48.70 22.41 123.13
CA ALA A 322 -48.64 23.76 122.59
C ALA A 322 -47.22 24.36 122.40
N PRO A 323 -46.23 24.14 123.30
CA PRO A 323 -44.87 24.67 123.10
C PRO A 323 -44.14 24.06 121.89
N LEU A 324 -44.38 22.78 121.57
CA LEU A 324 -43.69 22.08 120.48
C LEU A 324 -44.16 22.53 119.10
N SER A 325 -45.46 22.79 118.93
CA SER A 325 -46.02 23.37 117.71
C SER A 325 -45.44 24.76 117.41
N ILE A 326 -45.25 25.61 118.43
CA ILE A 326 -44.65 26.94 118.26
C ILE A 326 -43.18 26.85 117.83
N VAL A 327 -42.42 25.90 118.38
CA VAL A 327 -40.98 25.75 118.07
C VAL A 327 -40.73 25.15 116.67
N ARG A 328 -41.68 24.41 116.08
CA ARG A 328 -41.61 23.96 114.67
C ARG A 328 -42.32 24.87 113.67
N GLY A 329 -43.22 25.75 114.11
CA GLY A 329 -44.05 26.57 113.22
C GLY A 329 -45.16 25.79 112.50
N GLU A 330 -45.47 24.57 112.98
CA GLU A 330 -46.46 23.67 112.39
C GLU A 330 -47.72 23.58 113.27
N SER A 331 -48.89 23.34 112.66
CA SER A 331 -50.15 23.19 113.40
C SER A 331 -50.13 21.95 114.30
N LEU A 332 -50.96 21.97 115.35
CA LEU A 332 -51.03 20.90 116.36
C LEU A 332 -51.36 19.52 115.76
N SER A 333 -52.22 19.47 114.73
CA SER A 333 -52.52 18.22 114.00
C SER A 333 -51.36 17.76 113.12
N GLY A 334 -50.62 18.68 112.49
CA GLY A 334 -49.42 18.38 111.70
C GLY A 334 -48.26 17.83 112.54
N THR A 335 -48.05 18.37 113.75
CA THR A 335 -47.03 17.86 114.69
C THR A 335 -47.40 16.46 115.20
N LEU A 336 -48.68 16.21 115.50
CA LEU A 336 -49.16 14.88 115.93
C LEU A 336 -49.02 13.84 114.81
N SER A 337 -49.45 14.19 113.59
CA SER A 337 -49.33 13.34 112.40
C SER A 337 -47.86 12.97 112.12
N THR A 338 -46.94 13.93 112.21
CA THR A 338 -45.52 13.71 111.94
C THR A 338 -44.81 12.91 113.04
N MET A 339 -45.31 12.92 114.29
CA MET A 339 -44.79 12.06 115.37
C MET A 339 -45.38 10.63 115.37
N LEU A 340 -46.62 10.46 114.90
CA LEU A 340 -47.29 9.15 114.86
C LEU A 340 -47.08 8.38 113.54
N LYS A 341 -46.45 9.02 112.55
CA LYS A 341 -46.14 8.45 111.23
C LYS A 341 -45.30 7.17 111.34
N GLY A 342 -45.80 6.07 110.78
CA GLY A 342 -45.18 4.74 110.89
C GLY A 342 -45.54 3.97 112.16
N THR A 343 -46.52 4.43 112.95
CA THR A 343 -47.02 3.70 114.14
C THR A 343 -48.42 3.12 113.91
N PRO A 344 -48.84 2.05 114.64
CA PRO A 344 -50.16 1.43 114.42
C PRO A 344 -51.37 2.35 114.63
N MET A 345 -51.21 3.46 115.36
CA MET A 345 -52.28 4.42 115.67
C MET A 345 -52.56 5.43 114.55
N GLU A 346 -51.69 5.54 113.54
CA GLU A 346 -51.77 6.53 112.45
C GLU A 346 -53.15 6.55 111.75
N LYS A 347 -53.79 5.37 111.64
CA LYS A 347 -55.08 5.17 110.94
C LYS A 347 -56.32 5.72 111.64
N LEU A 348 -56.23 6.21 112.88
CA LEU A 348 -57.39 6.77 113.59
C LEU A 348 -57.65 8.25 113.29
N LEU A 349 -56.68 8.97 112.74
CA LEU A 349 -56.76 10.42 112.50
C LEU A 349 -57.40 10.82 111.17
N GLU A 350 -57.48 9.93 110.17
CA GLU A 350 -58.01 10.24 108.83
C GLU A 350 -59.51 10.60 108.79
N ASN A 351 -60.27 10.28 109.86
CA ASN A 351 -61.73 10.36 109.87
C ASN A 351 -62.34 11.70 110.34
N ILE A 352 -61.55 12.73 110.67
CA ILE A 352 -62.05 13.94 111.36
C ILE A 352 -61.99 15.23 110.52
N GLU A 353 -61.06 15.36 109.56
CA GLU A 353 -60.69 16.67 108.97
C GLU A 353 -61.40 17.07 107.65
N LYS A 354 -62.56 16.47 107.29
CA LYS A 354 -63.30 16.83 106.05
C LYS A 354 -64.82 17.00 106.16
N VAL A 355 -65.20 18.18 106.62
CA VAL A 355 -66.37 18.91 106.10
C VAL A 355 -65.84 20.23 105.51
N GLY A 356 -65.99 20.44 104.19
CA GLY A 356 -65.39 21.56 103.43
C GLY A 356 -66.33 22.77 103.26
N PRO A 357 -66.27 23.56 102.15
CA PRO A 357 -65.44 23.46 100.92
C PRO A 357 -64.51 24.71 100.77
N SER A 358 -64.16 25.37 99.64
CA SER A 358 -64.49 25.32 98.19
C SER A 358 -63.49 26.11 97.31
N GLN A 359 -63.46 25.81 96.00
CA GLN A 359 -63.14 26.70 94.84
C GLN A 359 -61.77 27.41 94.73
N PHE A 360 -60.93 26.96 93.78
CA PHE A 360 -60.65 27.67 92.50
C PHE A 360 -59.86 26.77 91.52
N LEU A 361 -60.36 26.59 90.29
CA LEU A 361 -59.82 25.79 89.17
C LEU A 361 -60.64 26.17 87.91
N GLY A 362 -60.14 26.27 86.67
CA GLY A 362 -58.78 26.23 86.09
C GLY A 362 -58.79 27.14 84.84
N PRO A 363 -58.27 26.76 83.64
CA PRO A 363 -57.51 25.56 83.24
C PRO A 363 -56.18 25.89 82.49
N ARG A 364 -55.71 24.98 81.63
CA ARG A 364 -54.53 25.10 80.70
C ARG A 364 -55.01 25.17 79.22
N THR A 365 -54.03 25.17 78.30
CA THR A 365 -54.05 25.10 76.81
C THR A 365 -54.04 26.47 76.11
N GLU A 366 -53.38 26.68 74.94
CA GLU A 366 -52.48 25.81 74.13
C GLU A 366 -51.49 26.67 73.28
N ASP A 367 -50.84 26.04 72.28
CA ASP A 367 -49.73 26.53 71.45
C ASP A 367 -50.06 27.72 70.50
N VAL A 368 -49.03 28.26 69.83
CA VAL A 368 -48.93 28.35 68.34
C VAL A 368 -47.57 28.95 67.91
N ASP A 369 -47.10 28.53 66.73
CA ASP A 369 -45.86 28.90 66.04
C ASP A 369 -45.85 30.33 65.45
N ASP A 370 -44.70 30.81 64.95
CA ASP A 370 -44.57 31.20 63.52
C ASP A 370 -43.09 31.25 63.05
N GLU A 371 -42.89 31.28 61.74
CA GLU A 371 -41.60 31.29 61.03
C GLU A 371 -41.00 32.70 60.83
N GLY A 372 -39.78 32.79 60.27
CA GLY A 372 -39.24 34.05 59.74
C GLY A 372 -37.73 34.06 59.52
N ALA A 373 -37.28 34.13 58.27
CA ALA A 373 -35.86 34.10 57.89
C ALA A 373 -35.35 35.43 57.30
N ALA A 374 -34.08 35.75 57.56
CA ALA A 374 -33.24 36.70 56.82
C ALA A 374 -31.75 36.35 57.04
#